data_AF-G4NCS6-F1
#
_entry.id   AF-G4NCS6-F1
#
_cell.length_a   1.000
_cell.length_b   1.000
_cell.length_c   1.000
_cell.angle_alpha   90.00
_cell.angle_beta   90.00
_cell.angle_gamma   90.00
#
_symmetry.space_group_name_H-M   'P 1'
#
loop_
_entity.id
_entity.type
_entity.pdbx_description
1 polymer ?
#
loop_
_entity_poly.entity_id
_entity_poly.type
_entity_poly.pdbx_seq_one_letter_code
_entity_poly.pdbx_strand_id
1 'polypeptide(L)'
;MTTVMGSLLDKSNPSYGKSGSNKRSNYMKGASALFAWYISKGDKVIVLALPPDENGDRFNPSPYTNYRGIEEPIVKGQLGNRAVGEMLILHPTVPGADKFFYPLWPMDGQKAMKAIL
;
A
#
# COMPACT_ATOMS: atom_id res chain seq x y z
N MET A 1 6.33 -10.47 -13.14
CA MET A 1 5.55 -9.95 -11.99
C MET A 1 6.21 -10.43 -10.72
N THR A 2 6.89 -9.56 -9.99
CA THR A 2 7.50 -9.91 -8.71
C THR A 2 6.44 -9.66 -7.63
N THR A 3 6.04 -10.72 -6.93
CA THR A 3 4.97 -10.68 -5.91
C THR A 3 5.32 -9.65 -4.83
N VAL A 4 4.49 -8.62 -4.64
CA VAL A 4 4.70 -7.54 -3.65
C VAL A 4 4.89 -8.09 -2.23
N MET A 5 4.20 -9.18 -1.89
CA MET A 5 4.33 -9.88 -0.59
C MET A 5 5.16 -11.17 -0.64
N GLY A 6 5.79 -11.49 -1.78
CA GLY A 6 6.73 -12.60 -1.93
C GLY A 6 6.32 -13.93 -1.26
N SER A 7 7.22 -14.45 -0.44
CA SER A 7 7.07 -15.68 0.36
C SER A 7 6.00 -15.60 1.44
N LEU A 8 5.48 -14.41 1.78
CA LEU A 8 4.39 -14.27 2.75
C LEU A 8 3.05 -14.78 2.19
N LEU A 9 2.93 -14.90 0.86
CA LEU A 9 1.75 -15.46 0.17
C LEU A 9 1.93 -16.93 -0.21
N ASP A 10 2.51 -17.72 0.69
CA ASP A 10 2.65 -19.16 0.49
C ASP A 10 1.30 -19.88 0.63
N LYS A 11 0.76 -20.37 -0.49
CA LYS A 11 -0.47 -21.16 -0.54
C LYS A 11 -0.32 -22.56 0.05
N SER A 12 0.91 -23.06 0.18
CA SER A 12 1.21 -24.35 0.82
C SER A 12 1.23 -24.25 2.34
N ASN A 13 1.25 -23.03 2.89
CA ASN A 13 1.19 -22.81 4.33
C ASN A 13 -0.11 -23.37 4.91
N PRO A 14 -0.09 -24.22 5.95
CA PRO A 14 -1.29 -24.76 6.59
C PRO A 14 -2.25 -23.69 7.14
N SER A 15 -1.74 -22.48 7.40
CA SER A 15 -2.51 -21.32 7.80
C SER A 15 -3.22 -20.62 6.63
N TYR A 16 -2.82 -20.88 5.38
CA TYR A 16 -3.49 -20.38 4.18
C TYR A 16 -4.84 -21.11 4.01
N GLY A 17 -5.92 -20.46 4.45
CA GLY A 17 -7.27 -21.01 4.33
C GLY A 17 -7.78 -21.09 2.89
N LYS A 18 -8.90 -21.80 2.69
CA LYS A 18 -9.64 -21.80 1.41
C LYS A 18 -10.18 -20.41 1.09
N SER A 19 -10.42 -20.13 -0.19
CA SER A 19 -11.06 -18.87 -0.62
C SER A 19 -12.39 -18.64 0.10
N GLY A 20 -12.68 -17.38 0.47
CA GLY A 20 -13.89 -17.03 1.22
C GLY A 20 -13.88 -17.36 2.71
N SER A 21 -12.85 -18.06 3.22
CA SER A 21 -12.75 -18.36 4.65
C SER A 21 -12.15 -17.20 5.47
N ASN A 22 -12.63 -17.04 6.71
CA ASN A 22 -12.04 -16.14 7.70
C ASN A 22 -10.54 -16.45 7.91
N LYS A 23 -10.16 -17.73 7.83
CA LYS A 23 -8.76 -18.17 7.95
C LYS A 23 -7.87 -17.56 6.85
N ARG A 24 -8.32 -17.56 5.59
CA ARG A 24 -7.60 -16.91 4.49
C ARG A 24 -7.54 -15.40 4.66
N SER A 25 -8.66 -14.78 5.04
CA SER A 25 -8.71 -13.33 5.28
C SER A 25 -7.73 -12.92 6.38
N ASN A 26 -7.75 -13.61 7.53
CA ASN A 26 -6.84 -13.35 8.64
C ASN A 26 -5.38 -13.60 8.27
N TYR A 27 -5.09 -14.66 7.50
CA TYR A 27 -3.75 -14.91 6.97
C TYR A 27 -3.27 -13.74 6.12
N MET A 28 -4.09 -13.26 5.18
CA MET A 28 -3.75 -12.12 4.31
C MET A 28 -3.54 -10.83 5.11
N LYS A 29 -4.36 -10.58 6.13
CA LYS A 29 -4.21 -9.44 7.04
C LYS A 29 -2.88 -9.50 7.81
N GLY A 30 -2.50 -10.68 8.31
CA GLY A 30 -1.21 -10.88 8.99
C GLY A 30 -0.02 -10.68 8.07
N ALA A 31 -0.05 -11.26 6.86
CA ALA A 31 1.00 -11.08 5.85
C ALA A 31 1.15 -9.60 5.46
N SER A 32 0.03 -8.90 5.27
CA SER A 32 -0.04 -7.48 4.98
C SER A 32 0.55 -6.62 6.10
N ALA A 33 0.21 -6.90 7.36
CA ALA A 33 0.78 -6.20 8.51
C ALA A 33 2.31 -6.38 8.61
N LEU A 34 2.80 -7.61 8.40
CA LEU A 34 4.23 -7.90 8.44
C LEU A 34 4.98 -7.21 7.29
N PHE A 35 4.41 -7.23 6.09
CA PHE A 35 4.94 -6.51 4.94
C PHE A 35 5.03 -5.01 5.22
N ALA A 36 3.93 -4.40 5.69
CA ALA A 36 3.87 -2.97 6.01
C ALA A 36 4.90 -2.56 7.07
N TRP A 37 5.06 -3.36 8.12
CA TRP A 37 6.05 -3.12 9.17
C TRP A 37 7.49 -3.25 8.66
N TYR A 38 7.73 -4.17 7.73
CA TYR A 38 9.05 -4.31 7.12
C TYR A 38 9.40 -3.10 6.27
N ILE A 39 8.48 -2.65 5.40
CA ILE A 39 8.73 -1.49 4.53
C ILE A 39 8.72 -0.16 5.27
N SER A 40 8.05 -0.05 6.43
CA SER A 40 8.04 1.19 7.23
C SER A 40 9.38 1.54 7.85
N LYS A 41 10.33 0.60 7.86
CA LYS A 41 11.73 0.85 8.25
C LYS A 41 12.54 1.57 7.18
N GLY A 42 12.06 1.57 5.94
CA GLY A 42 12.67 2.34 4.85
C GLY A 42 12.25 3.81 4.89
N ASP A 43 12.94 4.64 4.11
CA ASP A 43 12.64 6.07 4.06
C ASP A 43 11.54 6.40 3.04
N LYS A 44 11.32 5.54 2.04
CA LYS A 44 10.43 5.80 0.91
C LYS A 44 9.61 4.58 0.53
N VAL A 45 8.31 4.79 0.29
CA VAL A 45 7.36 3.77 -0.19
C VAL A 45 6.66 4.27 -1.44
N ILE A 46 6.47 3.37 -2.42
CA ILE A 46 5.66 3.64 -3.62
C ILE A 46 4.37 2.82 -3.52
N VAL A 47 3.23 3.50 -3.60
CA VAL A 47 1.89 2.92 -3.62
C VAL A 47 1.44 2.82 -5.07
N LEU A 48 1.14 1.61 -5.50
CA LEU A 48 0.55 1.38 -6.81
C LEU A 48 -0.97 1.42 -6.66
N ALA A 49 -1.62 2.34 -7.37
CA ALA A 49 -3.07 2.50 -7.32
C ALA A 49 -3.67 2.46 -8.72
N LEU A 50 -4.92 2.03 -8.80
CA LEU A 50 -5.74 2.26 -9.98
C LEU A 50 -5.86 3.77 -10.25
N PRO A 51 -6.13 4.19 -11.49
CA PRO A 51 -6.38 5.60 -11.79
C PRO A 51 -7.52 6.10 -10.90
N PRO A 52 -7.53 7.40 -10.53
CA PRO A 52 -8.66 7.98 -9.81
C PRO A 52 -9.97 7.69 -10.56
N ASP A 53 -11.05 7.43 -9.81
CA ASP A 53 -12.38 7.30 -10.39
C ASP A 53 -12.97 8.67 -10.80
N GLU A 54 -14.22 8.68 -11.26
CA GLU A 54 -14.93 9.90 -11.69
C GLU A 54 -15.09 10.94 -10.57
N ASN A 55 -15.01 10.53 -9.30
CA ASN A 55 -15.07 11.41 -8.13
C ASN A 55 -13.67 11.87 -7.68
N GLY A 56 -12.62 11.43 -8.37
CA GLY A 56 -11.23 11.72 -8.03
C GLY A 56 -10.67 10.82 -6.92
N ASP A 57 -11.38 9.77 -6.52
CA ASP A 57 -10.94 8.84 -5.47
C ASP A 57 -9.94 7.83 -6.03
N ARG A 58 -8.76 7.78 -5.40
CA ARG A 58 -7.63 6.91 -5.81
C ARG A 58 -7.62 5.55 -5.13
N PHE A 59 -8.44 5.41 -4.09
CA PHE A 59 -8.47 4.23 -3.23
C PHE A 59 -9.91 3.85 -2.98
N ASN A 60 -10.14 2.56 -2.75
CA ASN A 60 -11.44 2.11 -2.28
C ASN A 60 -11.81 2.87 -0.98
N PRO A 61 -13.00 3.49 -0.90
CA PRO A 61 -13.43 4.25 0.26
C PRO A 61 -13.65 3.37 1.50
N SER A 62 -13.76 2.05 1.29
CA SER A 62 -13.91 1.07 2.37
C SER A 62 -12.66 1.02 3.27
N PRO A 63 -12.83 1.24 4.59
CA PRO A 63 -11.73 1.07 5.55
C PRO A 63 -11.32 -0.40 5.70
N TYR A 64 -12.10 -1.33 5.16
CA TYR A 64 -11.88 -2.77 5.29
C TYR A 64 -10.86 -3.32 4.29
N THR A 65 -10.28 -2.48 3.43
CA THR A 65 -9.14 -2.91 2.61
C THR A 65 -7.89 -3.07 3.47
N ASN A 66 -7.05 -4.05 3.14
CA ASN A 66 -5.76 -4.22 3.83
C ASN A 66 -4.92 -2.96 3.76
N TYR A 67 -4.90 -2.27 2.61
CA TYR A 67 -4.18 -1.01 2.47
C TYR A 67 -4.63 0.04 3.49
N ARG A 68 -5.93 0.39 3.53
CA ARG A 68 -6.44 1.45 4.42
C ARG A 68 -6.45 1.06 5.89
N GLY A 69 -6.87 -0.18 6.19
CA GLY A 69 -7.10 -0.61 7.57
C GLY A 69 -5.86 -1.16 8.28
N ILE A 70 -4.82 -1.55 7.53
CA ILE A 70 -3.63 -2.22 8.09
C ILE A 70 -2.34 -1.57 7.60
N GLU A 71 -2.11 -1.52 6.29
CA GLU A 71 -0.80 -1.14 5.75
C GLU A 71 -0.50 0.35 5.93
N GLU A 72 -1.43 1.21 5.53
CA GLU A 72 -1.30 2.66 5.58
C GLU A 72 -1.05 3.18 7.01
N PRO A 73 -1.80 2.75 8.05
CA PRO A 73 -1.51 3.14 9.43
C PRO A 73 -0.12 2.73 9.92
N ILE A 74 0.33 1.52 9.57
CA ILE A 74 1.68 1.05 9.94
C ILE A 74 2.73 1.88 9.21
N VAL A 75 2.60 2.07 7.90
CA VAL A 75 3.55 2.84 7.09
C VAL A 75 3.64 4.29 7.59
N LYS A 76 2.52 4.89 8.00
CA LYS A 76 2.46 6.23 8.60
C LYS A 76 2.89 6.30 10.07
N GLY A 77 3.26 5.20 10.69
CA GLY A 77 3.71 5.17 12.10
C GLY A 77 2.59 5.40 13.13
N GLN A 78 1.32 5.23 12.74
CA GLN A 78 0.16 5.51 13.61
C GLN A 78 0.01 4.49 14.76
N LEU A 79 0.77 3.38 14.72
CA LEU A 79 0.74 2.32 15.73
C LEU A 79 1.99 2.33 16.64
N GLY A 80 2.67 3.49 16.74
CA GLY A 80 3.85 3.65 17.59
C GLY A 80 5.17 3.16 16.98
N ASN A 81 5.15 2.67 15.74
CA ASN A 81 6.36 2.43 14.96
C ASN A 81 6.85 3.72 14.28
N ARG A 82 8.10 3.72 13.82
CA ARG A 82 8.64 4.82 13.00
C ARG A 82 7.82 4.93 11.70
N ALA A 83 7.41 6.15 11.36
CA ALA A 83 6.80 6.48 10.07
C ALA A 83 7.85 6.56 8.96
N VAL A 84 7.45 6.24 7.73
CA VAL A 84 8.31 6.45 6.56
C VAL A 84 8.42 7.94 6.25
N GLY A 85 9.55 8.34 5.67
CA GLY A 85 9.82 9.74 5.30
C GLY A 85 8.97 10.23 4.13
N GLU A 86 8.73 9.40 3.12
CA GLU A 86 7.94 9.74 1.92
C GLU A 86 7.12 8.56 1.40
N MET A 87 5.83 8.78 1.13
CA MET A 87 5.01 7.89 0.31
C MET A 87 4.68 8.58 -1.01
N LEU A 88 4.91 7.90 -2.13
CA LEU A 88 4.51 8.34 -3.46
C LEU A 88 3.43 7.41 -4.02
N ILE A 89 2.54 7.93 -4.86
CA ILE A 89 1.56 7.13 -5.59
C ILE A 89 1.85 7.13 -7.10
N LEU A 90 1.68 5.97 -7.72
CA LEU A 90 1.87 5.72 -9.15
C LEU A 90 0.62 5.01 -9.71
N HIS A 91 0.26 5.34 -10.96
CA HIS A 91 -0.86 4.73 -11.68
C HIS A 91 -0.34 3.90 -12.88
N PRO A 92 0.17 2.67 -12.66
CA PRO A 92 0.86 1.91 -13.70
C PRO A 92 -0.03 1.50 -14.88
N THR A 93 -1.35 1.56 -14.72
CA THR A 93 -2.32 1.23 -15.77
C THR A 93 -2.61 2.38 -16.73
N VAL A 94 -2.11 3.60 -16.44
CA VAL A 94 -2.28 4.76 -17.33
C VAL A 94 -0.98 4.92 -18.14
N PRO A 95 -1.03 4.79 -19.49
CA PRO A 95 0.15 4.97 -20.33
C PRO A 95 0.83 6.33 -20.10
N GLY A 96 2.13 6.31 -19.83
CA GLY A 96 2.92 7.52 -19.54
C GLY A 96 2.82 8.03 -18.10
N ALA A 97 1.88 7.51 -17.27
CA ALA A 97 1.79 7.84 -15.85
C ALA A 97 2.86 7.15 -14.99
N ASP A 98 3.57 6.17 -15.55
CA ASP A 98 4.76 5.54 -14.95
C ASP A 98 5.89 6.54 -14.67
N LYS A 99 5.85 7.71 -15.33
CA LYS A 99 6.81 8.80 -15.16
C LYS A 99 6.37 9.86 -14.13
N PHE A 100 5.14 9.76 -13.62
CA PHE A 100 4.57 10.76 -12.71
C PHE A 100 4.32 10.16 -11.33
N PHE A 101 4.89 10.79 -10.31
CA PHE A 101 4.70 10.39 -8.92
C PHE A 101 4.05 11.53 -8.15
N TYR A 102 3.01 11.23 -7.41
CA TYR A 102 2.36 12.21 -6.55
C TYR A 102 2.71 11.93 -5.08
N PRO A 103 3.10 12.95 -4.29
CA PRO A 103 3.25 12.80 -2.85
C PRO A 103 1.92 12.40 -2.21
N LEU A 104 1.95 11.34 -1.41
CA LEU A 104 0.84 10.86 -0.60
C LEU A 104 1.06 11.11 0.90
N TRP A 105 2.32 11.10 1.35
CA TRP A 105 2.71 11.35 2.74
C TRP A 105 4.18 11.79 2.84
N PRO A 106 4.55 12.69 3.77
CA PRO A 106 3.64 13.58 4.50
C PRO A 106 3.01 14.58 3.53
N MET A 107 1.73 14.90 3.72
CA MET A 107 1.15 16.05 3.01
C MET A 107 1.47 17.32 3.80
N ASP A 108 2.63 17.90 3.51
CA ASP A 108 2.82 19.32 3.79
C ASP A 108 1.84 20.07 2.89
N GLY A 109 1.01 20.94 3.46
CA GLY A 109 -0.10 21.65 2.79
C GLY A 109 0.28 22.52 1.58
N GLN A 110 1.48 22.39 0.99
CA GLN A 110 1.96 23.19 -0.13
C GLN A 110 2.82 22.49 -1.19
N LYS A 111 3.01 21.16 -1.21
CA LYS A 111 3.82 20.53 -2.28
C LYS A 111 3.17 19.31 -2.92
N ALA A 112 2.33 19.56 -3.92
CA ALA A 112 1.98 18.57 -4.92
C ALA A 112 2.39 19.09 -6.30
N MET A 113 3.52 18.59 -6.79
CA MET A 113 3.91 18.34 -8.20
C MET A 113 5.44 18.35 -8.30
N LYS A 114 6.04 17.16 -8.27
CA LYS A 114 7.41 16.95 -8.78
C LYS A 114 7.28 16.09 -10.02
N ALA A 115 7.24 16.73 -11.19
CA ALA A 115 7.54 16.03 -12.43
C ALA A 115 9.05 15.75 -12.44
N ILE A 116 9.45 14.51 -12.71
CA ILE A 116 10.85 14.22 -13.06
C ILE A 116 10.98 14.64 -14.52
N LEU A 117 11.60 15.80 -14.75
CA LEU A 117 12.17 16.19 -16.05
C LEU A 117 13.52 15.49 -16.23
#